data_AF-A0A958FJY1-F1
#
_entry.id   AF-A0A958FJY1-F1
#
_cell.length_a   1.000
_cell.length_b   1.000
_cell.length_c   1.000
_cell.angle_alpha   90.00
_cell.angle_beta   90.00
_cell.angle_gamma   90.00
#
_symmetry.space_group_name_H-M   'P 1'
#
loop_
_entity.id
_entity.type
_entity.pdbx_description
1 polymer ?
#
loop_
_entity_poly.entity_id
_entity_poly.type
_entity_poly.pdbx_seq_one_letter_code
_entity_poly.pdbx_strand_id
1 'polypeptide(L)'
;TLATHWARIIELMYAAEHARELLDDPEITGSKFRVVPDQTPREGVGIVEAPRGTLTHHYITDENGIVQQANLIVGTTNNHAAISMSIKKAAQGLIHKGVEISDGLLNKIEMAFRAYDPCFACATHSLPGQMPLALRIFDHEGKLLDRRERYTR
;
A
#
# COMPACT_ATOMS: atom_id res chain seq x y z
N THR A 1 11.50 8.20 -7.49
CA THR A 1 10.19 7.53 -7.52
C THR A 1 10.21 6.27 -8.36
N LEU A 2 10.57 6.29 -9.66
CA LEU A 2 10.48 5.09 -10.52
C LEU A 2 11.44 3.94 -10.16
N ALA A 3 12.53 4.21 -9.42
CA ALA A 3 13.47 3.18 -8.96
C ALA A 3 12.83 2.10 -8.07
N THR A 4 11.65 2.36 -7.48
CA THR A 4 10.90 1.36 -6.71
C THR A 4 10.48 0.16 -7.55
N HIS A 5 10.30 0.32 -8.88
CA HIS A 5 10.06 -0.82 -9.76
C HIS A 5 11.28 -1.75 -9.83
N TRP A 6 12.49 -1.19 -9.85
CA TRP A 6 13.71 -2.01 -9.86
C TRP A 6 13.88 -2.71 -8.52
N ALA A 7 13.71 -2.00 -7.40
CA ALA A 7 13.74 -2.59 -6.07
C ALA A 7 12.78 -3.78 -5.96
N ARG A 8 11.54 -3.65 -6.47
CA ARG A 8 10.55 -4.74 -6.48
C ARG A 8 10.97 -5.96 -7.29
N ILE A 9 11.71 -5.78 -8.39
CA ILE A 9 12.26 -6.91 -9.16
C ILE A 9 13.34 -7.64 -8.36
N ILE A 10 14.18 -6.90 -7.64
CA ILE A 10 15.19 -7.47 -6.75
C ILE A 10 14.51 -8.27 -5.62
N GLU A 11 13.48 -7.70 -4.98
CA GLU A 11 12.69 -8.40 -3.96
C GLU A 11 11.98 -9.64 -4.51
N LEU A 12 11.46 -9.60 -5.74
CA LEU A 12 10.85 -10.75 -6.39
C LEU A 12 11.86 -11.89 -6.61
N MET A 13 13.06 -11.55 -7.07
CA MET A 13 14.16 -12.52 -7.24
C MET A 13 14.54 -13.13 -5.88
N TYR A 14 14.77 -12.29 -4.88
CA TYR A 14 15.06 -12.73 -3.52
C TYR A 14 13.96 -13.65 -2.96
N ALA A 15 12.69 -13.29 -3.13
CA ALA A 15 11.58 -14.11 -2.65
C ALA A 15 11.54 -15.49 -3.33
N ALA A 16 11.91 -15.59 -4.61
CA ALA A 16 12.00 -16.86 -5.32
C ALA A 16 13.19 -17.71 -4.82
N GLU A 17 14.34 -17.08 -4.57
CA GLU A 17 15.53 -17.74 -4.01
C GLU A 17 15.26 -18.24 -2.58
N HIS A 18 14.69 -17.39 -1.74
CA HIS A 18 14.36 -17.74 -0.37
C HIS A 18 13.26 -18.81 -0.28
N ALA A 19 12.28 -18.79 -1.17
CA ALA A 19 11.28 -19.86 -1.25
C ALA A 19 11.93 -21.22 -1.53
N ARG A 20 12.97 -21.27 -2.38
CA ARG A 20 13.74 -22.50 -2.60
C ARG A 20 14.49 -22.93 -1.34
N GLU A 21 15.15 -22.01 -0.66
CA GLU A 21 15.86 -22.32 0.60
C GLU A 21 14.91 -22.95 1.63
N LEU A 22 13.71 -22.40 1.78
CA LEU A 22 12.68 -22.94 2.68
C LEU A 22 12.19 -24.32 2.24
N LEU A 23 12.05 -24.55 0.93
CA LEU A 23 11.66 -25.87 0.38
C LEU A 23 12.74 -26.94 0.59
N ASP A 24 14.00 -26.53 0.61
CA ASP A 24 15.15 -27.41 0.85
C ASP A 24 15.35 -27.70 2.36
N ASP A 25 14.68 -26.99 3.26
CA ASP A 25 14.73 -27.21 4.70
C ASP A 25 13.96 -28.49 5.10
N PRO A 26 14.60 -29.52 5.68
CA PRO A 26 13.93 -30.73 6.13
C PRO A 26 12.79 -30.49 7.13
N GLU A 27 12.85 -29.41 7.92
CA GLU A 27 11.81 -29.07 8.90
C GLU A 27 10.48 -28.68 8.25
N ILE A 28 10.45 -28.28 6.96
CA ILE A 28 9.22 -27.86 6.28
C ILE A 28 8.15 -28.98 6.22
N THR A 29 8.58 -30.24 6.29
CA THR A 29 7.70 -31.42 6.35
C THR A 29 7.63 -32.07 7.74
N GLY A 30 8.22 -31.42 8.75
CA GLY A 30 8.26 -31.91 10.12
C GLY A 30 6.89 -31.98 10.79
N SER A 31 6.78 -32.81 11.82
CA SER A 31 5.54 -32.98 12.59
C SER A 31 5.33 -31.94 13.71
N LYS A 32 6.32 -31.07 13.95
CA LYS A 32 6.32 -30.05 15.02
C LYS A 32 5.95 -28.66 14.48
N PHE A 33 4.75 -28.51 13.93
CA PHE A 33 4.31 -27.26 13.27
C PHE A 33 3.43 -26.37 14.15
N ARG A 34 3.04 -26.81 15.35
CA ARG A 34 2.10 -26.08 16.21
C ARG A 34 2.51 -26.12 17.67
N VAL A 35 2.49 -24.93 18.28
CA VAL A 35 2.50 -24.76 19.73
C VAL A 35 1.08 -24.34 20.14
N VAL A 36 0.50 -25.05 21.10
CA VAL A 36 -0.84 -24.71 21.62
C VAL A 36 -0.67 -23.58 22.65
N PRO A 37 -1.37 -22.45 22.50
CA PRO A 37 -1.34 -21.39 23.52
C PRO A 37 -1.82 -21.92 24.87
N ASP A 38 -1.09 -21.59 25.93
CA ASP A 38 -1.39 -21.97 27.31
C ASP A 38 -1.95 -20.82 28.16
N GLN A 39 -2.06 -19.61 27.58
CA GLN A 39 -2.53 -18.39 28.22
C GLN A 39 -3.66 -17.74 27.43
N THR A 40 -4.58 -17.09 28.15
CA THR A 40 -5.61 -16.24 27.55
C THR A 40 -4.95 -15.02 26.91
N PRO A 41 -5.09 -14.80 25.58
CA PRO A 41 -4.57 -13.60 24.95
C PRO A 41 -5.35 -12.39 25.48
N ARG A 42 -4.63 -11.31 25.82
CA ARG A 42 -5.22 -10.01 26.23
C ARG A 42 -4.84 -8.89 25.26
N GLU A 43 -3.63 -8.95 24.73
CA GLU A 43 -3.11 -8.00 23.77
C GLU A 43 -2.04 -8.68 22.92
N GLY A 44 -1.96 -8.32 21.64
CA GLY A 44 -0.95 -8.86 20.74
C GLY A 44 -0.66 -7.91 19.59
N VAL A 45 0.63 -7.80 19.24
CA VAL A 45 1.11 -7.03 18.09
C VAL A 45 1.89 -7.97 17.17
N GLY A 46 1.42 -8.08 15.92
CA GLY A 46 2.10 -8.79 14.85
C GLY A 46 2.61 -7.79 13.81
N ILE A 47 3.89 -7.91 13.44
CA ILE A 47 4.53 -7.06 12.45
C ILE A 47 5.22 -7.93 11.41
N VAL A 48 4.94 -7.67 10.14
CA VAL A 48 5.61 -8.32 9.00
C VAL A 48 5.88 -7.30 7.90
N GLU A 49 6.89 -7.57 7.07
CA GLU A 49 7.06 -6.82 5.82
C GLU A 49 6.13 -7.38 4.75
N ALA A 50 5.04 -6.65 4.47
CA ALA A 50 4.22 -6.95 3.30
C ALA A 50 4.90 -6.40 2.04
N PRO A 51 4.55 -6.88 0.82
CA PRO A 51 5.20 -6.42 -0.42
C PRO A 51 5.09 -4.91 -0.72
N ARG A 52 4.28 -4.18 0.05
CA ARG A 52 3.99 -2.75 -0.12
C ARG A 52 4.42 -1.91 1.08
N GLY A 53 5.26 -2.48 1.95
CA GLY A 53 5.77 -1.90 3.19
C GLY A 53 5.23 -2.59 4.44
N THR A 54 5.74 -2.15 5.59
CA THR A 54 5.46 -2.73 6.91
C THR A 54 3.96 -2.82 7.23
N LEU A 55 3.53 -4.01 7.64
CA LEU A 55 2.17 -4.32 8.06
C LEU A 55 2.17 -4.58 9.57
N THR A 56 1.41 -3.79 10.30
CA THR A 56 1.22 -3.91 11.75
C THR A 56 -0.23 -4.25 12.04
N HIS A 57 -0.43 -5.35 12.74
CA HIS A 57 -1.71 -5.77 13.30
C HIS A 57 -1.61 -5.71 14.82
N HIS A 58 -2.45 -4.90 15.47
CA HIS A 58 -2.54 -4.79 16.92
C HIS A 58 -3.96 -5.10 17.36
N TYR A 59 -4.10 -6.07 18.27
CA TYR A 59 -5.39 -6.50 18.79
C TYR A 59 -5.39 -6.48 20.32
N ILE A 60 -6.53 -6.11 20.90
CA ILE A 60 -6.82 -6.21 22.33
C ILE A 60 -8.09 -7.06 22.47
N THR A 61 -8.07 -8.02 23.41
CA THR A 61 -9.13 -9.03 23.61
C THR A 61 -9.62 -9.05 25.06
N ASP A 62 -10.83 -9.57 25.27
CA ASP A 62 -11.36 -9.87 26.61
C ASP A 62 -10.88 -11.23 27.16
N GLU A 63 -11.36 -11.64 28.34
CA GLU A 63 -11.02 -12.94 28.94
C GLU A 63 -11.42 -14.18 28.12
N ASN A 64 -12.33 -14.03 27.17
CA ASN A 64 -12.76 -15.09 26.27
C ASN A 64 -11.98 -15.07 24.93
N GLY A 65 -11.03 -14.15 24.77
CA GLY A 65 -10.26 -13.98 23.54
C GLY A 65 -11.05 -13.27 22.43
N ILE A 66 -12.16 -12.60 22.75
CA ILE A 66 -12.94 -11.84 21.76
C ILE A 66 -12.32 -10.47 21.59
N VAL A 67 -12.10 -10.07 20.33
CA VAL A 67 -11.47 -8.79 19.98
C VAL A 67 -12.37 -7.62 20.43
N GLN A 68 -11.82 -6.77 21.28
CA GLN A 68 -12.44 -5.54 21.78
C GLN A 68 -11.91 -4.30 21.04
N GLN A 69 -10.63 -4.32 20.61
CA GLN A 69 -10.03 -3.27 19.81
C GLN A 69 -9.08 -3.85 18.76
N ALA A 70 -8.98 -3.16 17.64
CA ALA A 70 -8.03 -3.47 16.58
C ALA A 70 -7.43 -2.17 16.02
N ASN A 71 -6.12 -2.14 15.85
CA ASN A 71 -5.39 -1.10 15.15
C ASN A 71 -4.57 -1.74 14.02
N LEU A 72 -4.82 -1.28 12.79
CA LEU A 72 -4.21 -1.82 11.58
C LEU A 72 -3.45 -0.70 10.88
N ILE A 73 -2.13 -0.82 10.81
CA ILE A 73 -1.27 0.09 10.05
C ILE A 73 -0.68 -0.71 8.89
N VAL A 74 -1.16 -0.47 7.69
CA VAL A 74 -0.77 -1.23 6.50
C VAL A 74 0.28 -0.50 5.67
N GLY A 75 1.07 -1.25 4.89
CA GLY A 75 2.22 -0.70 4.16
C GLY A 75 1.92 0.51 3.28
N THR A 76 0.80 0.52 2.53
CA THR A 76 0.44 1.68 1.69
C THR A 76 0.09 2.93 2.50
N THR A 77 -0.45 2.79 3.72
CA THR A 77 -0.76 3.93 4.61
C THR A 77 0.51 4.67 4.99
N ASN A 78 1.59 3.95 5.28
CA ASN A 78 2.90 4.53 5.57
C ASN A 78 3.45 5.37 4.40
N ASN A 79 3.07 5.04 3.17
CA ASN A 79 3.52 5.70 1.95
C ASN A 79 2.61 6.85 1.48
N HIS A 80 1.49 7.12 2.15
CA HIS A 80 0.49 8.10 1.69
C HIS A 80 1.06 9.50 1.43
N ALA A 81 1.90 10.00 2.34
CA ALA A 81 2.54 11.30 2.20
C ALA A 81 3.51 11.34 1.00
N ALA A 82 4.32 10.29 0.85
CA ALA A 82 5.29 10.18 -0.25
C ALA A 82 4.60 10.11 -1.61
N ILE A 83 3.52 9.33 -1.71
CA ILE A 83 2.67 9.24 -2.91
C ILE A 83 2.13 10.62 -3.28
N SER A 84 1.50 11.33 -2.33
CA SER A 84 0.92 12.65 -2.54
C SER A 84 1.98 13.67 -3.01
N MET A 85 3.16 13.65 -2.39
CA MET A 85 4.28 14.52 -2.80
C MET A 85 4.80 14.17 -4.20
N SER A 86 4.89 12.89 -4.55
CA SER A 86 5.34 12.44 -5.87
C SER A 86 4.35 12.83 -6.97
N ILE A 87 3.04 12.69 -6.72
CA ILE A 87 1.99 13.14 -7.65
C ILE A 87 2.07 14.65 -7.84
N LYS A 88 2.18 15.43 -6.74
CA LYS A 88 2.32 16.89 -6.82
C LYS A 88 3.53 17.30 -7.65
N LYS A 89 4.70 16.70 -7.39
CA LYS A 89 5.93 16.98 -8.15
C LYS A 89 5.80 16.61 -9.63
N ALA A 90 5.16 15.47 -9.95
CA ALA A 90 4.93 15.07 -11.33
C ALA A 90 3.98 16.03 -12.05
N ALA A 91 2.89 16.45 -11.40
CA ALA A 91 1.95 17.43 -11.95
C ALA A 91 2.63 18.79 -12.19
N GLN A 92 3.39 19.29 -11.21
CA GLN A 92 4.15 20.55 -11.34
C GLN A 92 5.22 20.51 -12.44
N GLY A 93 5.79 19.33 -12.71
CA GLY A 93 6.78 19.15 -13.76
C GLY A 93 6.18 19.06 -15.18
N LEU A 94 4.92 18.67 -15.31
CA LEU A 94 4.28 18.37 -16.60
C LEU A 94 3.20 19.38 -17.01
N ILE A 95 2.52 20.02 -16.06
CA ILE A 95 1.43 20.96 -16.32
C ILE A 95 1.99 22.38 -16.29
N HIS A 96 2.06 23.01 -17.47
CA HIS A 96 2.52 24.39 -17.66
C HIS A 96 1.51 25.20 -18.46
N LYS A 97 1.59 26.53 -18.39
CA LYS A 97 0.72 27.42 -19.17
C LYS A 97 0.86 27.14 -20.66
N GLY A 98 -0.27 26.92 -21.35
CA GLY A 98 -0.30 26.62 -22.79
C GLY A 98 -0.08 25.15 -23.15
N VAL A 99 0.15 24.27 -22.17
CA VAL A 99 0.19 22.82 -22.38
C VAL A 99 -1.22 22.25 -22.29
N GLU A 100 -1.65 21.52 -23.32
CA GLU A 100 -2.93 20.82 -23.31
C GLU A 100 -2.90 19.65 -22.32
N ILE A 101 -3.93 19.57 -21.47
CA ILE A 101 -4.09 18.50 -20.49
C ILE A 101 -4.75 17.31 -21.20
N SER A 102 -3.91 16.46 -21.79
CA SER A 102 -4.33 15.23 -22.46
C SER A 102 -4.28 14.01 -21.54
N ASP A 103 -5.00 12.94 -21.89
CA ASP A 103 -4.93 11.66 -21.18
C ASP A 103 -3.51 11.09 -21.12
N GLY A 104 -2.70 11.31 -22.16
CA GLY A 104 -1.30 10.90 -22.17
C GLY A 104 -0.47 11.62 -21.10
N LEU A 105 -0.74 12.90 -20.85
CA LEU A 105 -0.11 13.67 -19.78
C LEU A 105 -0.58 13.18 -18.41
N LEU A 106 -1.88 12.98 -18.23
CA LEU A 106 -2.44 12.46 -16.98
C LEU A 106 -1.89 11.07 -16.65
N ASN A 107 -1.74 10.20 -17.64
CA ASN A 107 -1.14 8.87 -17.45
C ASN A 107 0.31 8.96 -16.97
N LYS A 108 1.10 9.95 -17.42
CA LYS A 108 2.47 10.18 -16.90
C LYS A 108 2.46 10.62 -15.43
N ILE A 109 1.47 11.39 -15.00
CA ILE A 109 1.29 11.75 -13.59
C ILE A 109 0.88 10.50 -12.79
N GLU A 110 -0.02 9.67 -13.33
CA GLU A 110 -0.40 8.38 -12.71
C GLU A 110 0.79 7.42 -12.57
N MET A 111 1.82 7.48 -13.42
CA MET A 111 3.03 6.67 -13.23
C MET A 111 3.72 6.95 -11.90
N ALA A 112 3.72 8.21 -11.43
CA ALA A 112 4.28 8.56 -10.13
C ALA A 112 3.50 7.92 -8.96
N PHE A 113 2.20 7.67 -9.15
CA PHE A 113 1.35 6.94 -8.22
C PHE A 113 1.61 5.42 -8.30
N ARG A 114 1.58 4.83 -9.51
CA ARG A 114 1.77 3.39 -9.73
C ARG A 114 3.14 2.88 -9.30
N ALA A 115 4.16 3.74 -9.27
CA ALA A 115 5.49 3.39 -8.80
C ALA A 115 5.51 2.78 -7.39
N TYR A 116 4.58 3.19 -6.53
CA TYR A 116 4.47 2.70 -5.16
C TYR A 116 3.72 1.36 -5.03
N ASP A 117 3.15 0.82 -6.11
CA ASP A 117 2.21 -0.33 -6.06
C ASP A 117 1.16 -0.18 -4.93
N PRO A 118 0.39 0.92 -4.91
CA PRO A 118 -0.50 1.22 -3.79
C PRO A 118 -1.69 0.25 -3.74
N CYS A 119 -1.91 -0.38 -2.58
CA CYS A 119 -3.14 -1.14 -2.31
C CYS A 119 -4.11 -0.26 -1.50
N PHE A 120 -5.00 0.48 -2.16
CA PHE A 120 -5.97 1.33 -1.45
C PHE A 120 -7.09 0.55 -0.76
N ALA A 121 -7.47 -0.63 -1.27
CA ALA A 121 -8.36 -1.53 -0.57
C ALA A 121 -7.77 -1.94 0.81
N CYS A 122 -6.47 -2.21 0.84
CA CYS A 122 -5.74 -2.48 2.08
C CYS A 122 -5.65 -1.23 2.96
N ALA A 123 -5.25 -0.08 2.38
CA ALA A 123 -4.96 1.17 3.12
C ALA A 123 -6.16 1.78 3.84
N THR A 124 -7.34 1.65 3.24
CA THR A 124 -8.57 2.27 3.75
C THR A 124 -9.45 1.32 4.52
N HIS A 125 -9.15 0.02 4.48
CA HIS A 125 -9.95 -1.04 5.10
C HIS A 125 -11.46 -0.95 4.76
N SER A 126 -11.82 -0.33 3.62
CA SER A 126 -13.20 0.10 3.33
C SER A 126 -14.03 -0.95 2.59
N LEU A 127 -15.09 -1.43 3.25
CA LEU A 127 -16.29 -2.00 2.63
C LEU A 127 -17.29 -0.85 2.37
N PRO A 128 -17.81 -0.58 1.15
CA PRO A 128 -17.97 -1.44 -0.03
C PRO A 128 -17.13 -0.96 -1.25
N GLY A 129 -15.79 -0.90 -1.10
CA GLY A 129 -14.89 -1.16 -2.23
C GLY A 129 -14.79 -0.16 -3.38
N GLN A 130 -15.19 1.11 -3.24
CA GLN A 130 -14.93 2.11 -4.27
C GLN A 130 -14.31 3.38 -3.69
N MET A 131 -13.06 3.65 -4.09
CA MET A 131 -12.40 4.93 -3.86
C MET A 131 -11.91 5.48 -5.21
N PRO A 132 -12.59 6.49 -5.79
CA PRO A 132 -12.15 7.06 -7.05
C PRO A 132 -10.83 7.81 -6.86
N LEU A 133 -9.91 7.67 -7.81
CA LEU A 133 -8.83 8.64 -7.98
C LEU A 133 -9.46 9.94 -8.49
N ALA A 134 -9.60 10.92 -7.60
CA ALA A 134 -10.16 12.23 -7.92
C ALA A 134 -9.03 13.23 -8.17
N LEU A 135 -8.92 13.71 -9.41
CA LEU A 135 -8.06 14.81 -9.80
C LEU A 135 -8.87 16.11 -9.77
N ARG A 136 -8.40 17.09 -8.99
CA ARG A 136 -8.97 18.44 -8.93
C ARG A 136 -7.89 19.42 -9.38
N ILE A 137 -8.18 20.19 -10.42
CA ILE A 137 -7.26 21.17 -11.01
C ILE A 137 -7.72 22.55 -10.58
N PHE A 138 -6.82 23.31 -9.97
CA PHE A 138 -7.10 24.66 -9.48
C PHE A 138 -6.21 25.67 -10.21
N ASP A 139 -6.73 26.89 -10.41
CA ASP A 139 -5.90 28.01 -10.84
C ASP A 139 -5.11 28.62 -9.68
N HIS A 140 -4.34 29.67 -9.99
CA HIS A 140 -3.52 30.40 -9.02
C HIS A 140 -4.33 31.14 -7.93
N GLU A 141 -5.63 31.38 -8.14
CA GLU A 141 -6.54 32.00 -7.16
C GLU A 141 -7.25 30.93 -6.31
N GLY A 142 -6.97 29.64 -6.55
CA GLY A 142 -7.61 28.53 -5.86
C GLY A 142 -9.00 28.19 -6.39
N LYS A 143 -9.41 28.74 -7.54
CA LYS A 143 -10.66 28.39 -8.19
C LYS A 143 -10.51 27.06 -8.92
N LEU A 144 -11.49 26.17 -8.73
CA LEU A 144 -11.54 24.87 -9.40
C LEU A 144 -11.77 25.08 -10.90
N LEU A 145 -10.78 24.72 -11.71
CA LEU A 145 -10.84 24.75 -13.18
C LEU A 145 -11.46 23.49 -13.74
N ASP A 146 -11.12 22.33 -13.16
CA ASP A 146 -11.56 21.04 -13.66
C ASP A 146 -11.57 19.95 -12.58
N ARG A 147 -12.44 18.97 -12.74
CA ARG A 147 -12.51 17.76 -11.91
C ARG A 147 -12.62 16.54 -12.82
N ARG A 148 -11.73 15.57 -12.60
CA ARG A 148 -11.74 14.26 -13.27
C ARG A 148 -11.74 13.18 -12.21
N GLU A 149 -12.56 12.15 -12.41
CA GLU A 149 -12.66 11.03 -11.49
C GLU A 149 -12.52 9.73 -12.26
N ARG A 150 -11.68 8.84 -11.74
CA ARG A 150 -11.52 7.50 -12.28
C ARG A 150 -11.67 6.49 -11.17
N TYR A 151 -12.60 5.57 -11.33
CA TYR A 151 -12.73 4.41 -10.45
C TYR A 151 -11.70 3.37 -10.91
N THR A 152 -10.73 3.08 -10.05
CA THR A 152 -9.91 1.87 -10.20
C THR A 152 -10.80 0.67 -9.85
N ARG A 153 -11.20 -0.10 -10.88
CA ARG A 153 -11.72 -1.46 -10.67
C ARG A 153 -10.60 -2.36 -10.17
#